data_AF-A0A538GKX6-F1
#
_entry.id   AF-A0A538GKX6-F1
#
_cell.length_a   1.000
_cell.length_b   1.000
_cell.length_c   1.000
_cell.angle_alpha   90.00
_cell.angle_beta   90.00
_cell.angle_gamma   90.00
#
_symmetry.space_group_name_H-M   'P 1'
#
loop_
_entity.id
_entity.type
_entity.pdbx_description
1 polymer ?
#
loop_
_entity_poly.entity_id
_entity_poly.type
_entity_poly.pdbx_seq_one_letter_code
_entity_poly.pdbx_strand_id
1 'polypeptide(L)'
;MALAAVRFRPGRFRRRRGGLAPGLEWRDTGVMAETKHPKQKEEKPAAPPKSESDAYRAHVPADIRNVTFPVGMRGYERDAVEAYVRRVNRVIAELEVTRSPQAAVKHAVERVSEQTKTILEEARGSAEKITATAQAEADEIVAQAKAKAADLVVAASTEADRVKAESDELVARSKAQADQIIAEAKANAEQQKRESEQELAKLQAEAEARMRELEADTASVWDRRHELLGDIDRMADQLHEAARQATGRFARAGSEQEEQTGAEETAVLPGKTATD
;
A
#
# COMPACT_ATOMS: atom_id res chain seq x y z
N MET A 1 -27.01 -32.39 -17.43
CA MET A 1 -27.42 -32.60 -16.02
C MET A 1 -26.55 -33.71 -15.47
N ALA A 2 -25.74 -33.60 -14.41
CA ALA A 2 -25.87 -32.82 -13.19
C ALA A 2 -24.50 -32.37 -12.65
N LEU A 3 -24.48 -31.19 -12.02
CA LEU A 3 -23.34 -30.59 -11.33
C LEU A 3 -23.15 -31.19 -9.94
N ALA A 4 -21.93 -31.58 -9.60
CA ALA A 4 -21.53 -31.97 -8.25
C ALA A 4 -21.26 -30.71 -7.41
N ALA A 5 -22.14 -30.43 -6.46
CA ALA A 5 -22.01 -29.33 -5.50
C ALA A 5 -21.16 -29.77 -4.29
N VAL A 6 -19.92 -29.30 -4.21
CA VAL A 6 -19.06 -29.43 -3.01
C VAL A 6 -19.46 -28.34 -2.02
N ARG A 7 -20.00 -28.77 -0.87
CA ARG A 7 -20.55 -27.90 0.19
C ARG A 7 -19.43 -27.52 1.16
N PHE A 8 -18.92 -26.29 1.05
CA PHE A 8 -17.91 -25.73 1.95
C PHE A 8 -18.54 -25.33 3.30
N ARG A 9 -17.96 -25.84 4.38
CA ARG A 9 -18.44 -25.69 5.77
C ARG A 9 -17.70 -24.51 6.41
N PRO A 10 -18.35 -23.45 6.94
CA PRO A 10 -17.61 -22.34 7.53
C PRO A 10 -17.19 -22.70 8.96
N GLY A 11 -15.88 -22.74 9.18
CA GLY A 11 -15.27 -22.93 10.50
C GLY A 11 -15.51 -21.71 11.40
N ARG A 12 -16.11 -21.95 12.57
CA ARG A 12 -16.23 -20.94 13.64
C ARG A 12 -14.87 -20.76 14.32
N PHE A 13 -14.10 -19.77 13.89
CA PHE A 13 -12.93 -19.29 14.63
C PHE A 13 -13.39 -18.41 15.80
N ARG A 14 -13.56 -19.00 16.99
CA ARG A 14 -13.63 -18.22 18.24
C ARG A 14 -12.21 -17.80 18.63
N ARG A 15 -11.87 -16.53 18.36
CA ARG A 15 -10.67 -15.88 18.90
C ARG A 15 -10.74 -15.88 20.42
N ARG A 16 -9.77 -16.53 21.07
CA ARG A 16 -9.48 -16.38 22.50
C ARG A 16 -9.08 -14.92 22.74
N ARG A 17 -9.83 -14.19 23.56
CA ARG A 17 -9.33 -12.98 24.24
C ARG A 17 -8.42 -13.44 25.38
N GLY A 18 -7.12 -13.44 25.15
CA GLY A 18 -6.13 -13.39 26.23
C GLY A 18 -5.94 -11.92 26.58
N GLY A 19 -6.44 -11.50 27.75
CA GLY A 19 -6.14 -10.19 28.32
C GLY A 19 -4.70 -10.19 28.82
N LEU A 20 -3.79 -9.67 28.00
CA LEU A 20 -2.43 -9.29 28.38
C LEU A 20 -2.45 -7.83 28.83
N ALA A 21 -1.70 -7.58 29.90
CA ALA A 21 -1.57 -6.31 30.62
C ALA A 21 -1.26 -5.11 29.70
N PRO A 22 -1.70 -3.89 30.07
CA PRO A 22 -1.29 -2.68 29.37
C PRO A 22 0.20 -2.40 29.66
N GLY A 23 0.93 -2.23 28.56
CA GLY A 23 2.36 -2.04 28.51
C GLY A 23 2.84 -0.73 29.12
N LEU A 24 4.06 -0.81 29.66
CA LEU A 24 4.91 0.30 30.03
C LEU A 24 5.13 1.21 28.80
N GLU A 25 4.64 2.42 28.94
CA GLU A 25 4.84 3.54 28.04
C GLU A 25 6.27 4.06 28.21
N TRP A 26 7.15 3.79 27.25
CA TRP A 26 8.45 4.45 27.17
C TRP A 26 8.24 5.86 26.65
N ARG A 27 8.17 6.84 27.57
CA ARG A 27 8.34 8.24 27.25
C ARG A 27 9.78 8.64 27.56
N ASP A 28 10.51 8.89 26.49
CA ASP A 28 11.78 9.56 26.50
C ASP A 28 11.54 11.07 26.64
N THR A 29 11.96 11.63 27.78
CA THR A 29 12.25 13.07 27.90
C THR A 29 13.52 13.21 28.73
N GLY A 30 14.66 12.99 28.08
CA GLY A 30 15.91 13.60 28.50
C GLY A 30 15.85 15.12 28.28
N VAL A 31 15.56 15.89 29.33
CA VAL A 31 15.89 17.32 29.44
C VAL A 31 16.04 17.69 30.92
N MET A 32 17.16 18.36 31.24
CA MET A 32 17.54 19.03 32.50
C MET A 32 18.25 18.19 33.57
N ALA A 33 19.55 18.00 33.33
CA ALA A 33 20.54 18.16 34.38
C ALA A 33 20.50 19.59 34.93
N GLU A 34 20.31 19.75 36.24
CA GLU A 34 21.07 20.70 37.08
C GLU A 34 20.61 20.61 38.54
N THR A 35 20.87 19.48 39.19
CA THR A 35 21.04 19.51 40.65
C THR A 35 22.43 20.07 40.93
N LYS A 36 22.49 21.41 40.95
CA LYS A 36 23.54 22.20 41.62
C LYS A 36 23.85 21.54 42.96
N HIS A 37 24.96 20.81 43.01
CA HIS A 37 25.56 20.45 44.28
C HIS A 37 25.87 21.75 45.02
N PRO A 38 25.45 21.93 46.28
CA PRO A 38 25.92 23.04 47.07
C PRO A 38 27.44 22.96 47.09
N LYS A 39 28.11 24.04 46.67
CA LYS A 39 29.56 24.17 46.80
C LYS A 39 29.91 23.88 48.26
N GLN A 40 30.40 22.68 48.52
CA GLN A 40 31.17 22.41 49.71
C GLN A 40 32.35 23.35 49.61
N LYS A 41 32.35 24.37 50.46
CA LYS A 41 33.52 25.18 50.72
C LYS A 41 34.65 24.19 50.95
N GLU A 42 35.70 24.31 50.14
CA GLU A 42 37.00 23.75 50.45
C GLU A 42 37.40 24.31 51.81
N GLU A 43 37.00 23.63 52.88
CA GLU A 43 37.69 23.70 54.15
C GLU A 43 39.07 23.11 53.88
N LYS A 44 39.96 24.02 53.49
CA LYS A 44 41.39 23.90 53.64
C LYS A 44 41.62 23.16 54.97
N PRO A 45 42.23 21.96 54.99
CA PRO A 45 42.55 21.33 56.25
C PRO A 45 43.48 22.30 56.96
N ALA A 46 42.98 22.88 58.06
CA ALA A 46 43.80 23.67 58.94
C ALA A 46 44.96 22.75 59.34
N ALA A 47 46.16 23.08 58.85
CA ALA A 47 47.37 22.47 59.33
C ALA A 47 47.32 22.53 60.86
N PRO A 48 47.52 21.43 61.59
CA PRO A 48 47.57 21.50 63.03
C PRO A 48 48.62 22.57 63.39
N PRO A 49 48.39 23.41 64.42
CA PRO A 49 49.44 24.30 64.87
C PRO A 49 50.65 23.42 65.12
N LYS A 50 51.75 23.68 64.40
CA LYS A 50 53.05 23.05 64.68
C LYS A 50 53.44 23.55 66.05
N SER A 51 52.92 22.89 67.08
CA SER A 51 53.28 23.17 68.44
C SER A 51 54.76 22.83 68.54
N GLU A 52 55.57 23.82 68.88
CA GLU A 52 56.99 23.66 69.20
C GLU A 52 57.22 22.55 70.26
N SER A 53 56.16 22.14 70.97
CA SER A 53 56.13 21.00 71.90
C SER A 53 56.37 19.62 71.25
N ASP A 54 56.19 19.44 69.94
CA ASP A 54 56.50 18.18 69.26
C ASP A 54 58.00 17.98 69.01
N ALA A 55 58.76 19.08 68.91
CA ALA A 55 60.21 19.02 68.70
C ALA A 55 60.96 18.56 69.96
N TYR A 56 60.50 18.93 71.16
CA TYR A 56 61.06 18.47 72.45
C TYR A 56 60.74 17.02 72.79
N ARG A 57 59.89 16.39 71.99
CA ARG A 57 59.66 14.96 72.09
C ARG A 57 60.79 14.20 71.39
N ALA A 58 61.63 14.75 70.51
CA ALA A 58 62.73 13.95 69.94
C ALA A 58 63.60 13.34 71.07
N HIS A 59 63.80 12.02 71.01
CA HIS A 59 64.59 11.16 71.90
C HIS A 59 65.47 11.89 72.93
N VAL A 60 65.29 11.60 74.22
CA VAL A 60 66.10 12.22 75.28
C VAL A 60 67.55 11.75 75.09
N PRO A 61 68.52 12.64 74.77
CA PRO A 61 69.90 12.24 74.50
C PRO A 61 70.52 11.49 75.68
N ALA A 62 71.43 10.55 75.37
CA ALA A 62 72.13 9.76 76.40
C ALA A 62 72.86 10.64 77.43
N ASP A 63 73.28 11.84 77.03
CA ASP A 63 73.96 12.82 77.87
C ASP A 63 73.09 13.32 79.03
N ILE A 64 71.75 13.34 78.88
CA ILE A 64 70.80 13.71 79.94
C ILE A 64 70.51 12.51 80.87
N ARG A 65 70.75 11.28 80.40
CA ARG A 65 70.54 10.05 81.18
C ARG A 65 71.72 9.70 82.07
N ASN A 66 72.92 9.98 81.56
CA ASN A 66 74.19 9.63 82.18
C ASN A 66 74.93 10.88 82.66
N VAL A 67 74.25 11.72 83.46
CA VAL A 67 74.85 12.95 83.98
C VAL A 67 75.75 12.63 85.17
N THR A 68 77.00 13.11 85.12
CA THR A 68 77.92 13.08 86.26
C THR A 68 78.00 14.47 86.86
N PHE A 69 77.68 14.59 88.16
CA PHE A 69 77.69 15.87 88.86
C PHE A 69 79.01 16.05 89.65
N PRO A 70 79.66 17.23 89.59
CA PRO A 70 80.86 17.52 90.38
C PRO A 70 80.55 17.66 91.88
N VAL A 71 81.46 17.23 92.76
CA VAL A 71 81.26 17.21 94.23
C VAL A 71 81.99 18.40 94.88
N GLY A 72 81.28 19.15 95.75
CA GLY A 72 81.82 20.28 96.53
C GLY A 72 81.47 20.19 98.01
N MET A 73 82.16 20.98 98.86
CA MET A 73 82.04 20.92 100.34
C MET A 73 80.66 21.28 100.91
N ARG A 74 79.77 21.90 100.12
CA ARG A 74 78.34 22.10 100.40
C ARG A 74 77.56 21.90 99.12
N GLY A 75 76.58 21.00 99.14
CA GLY A 75 75.75 20.68 97.98
C GLY A 75 74.56 19.82 98.37
N TYR A 76 73.72 19.50 97.38
CA TYR A 76 72.64 18.54 97.57
C TYR A 76 73.22 17.17 97.97
N GLU A 77 72.52 16.49 98.86
CA GLU A 77 72.92 15.17 99.33
C GLU A 77 73.01 14.20 98.14
N ARG A 78 74.20 13.60 97.96
CA ARG A 78 74.51 12.74 96.81
C ARG A 78 73.49 11.61 96.66
N ASP A 79 73.14 10.97 97.77
CA ASP A 79 72.26 9.81 97.78
C ASP A 79 70.80 10.20 97.44
N ALA A 80 70.36 11.41 97.81
CA ALA A 80 69.05 11.96 97.46
C ALA A 80 68.98 12.36 95.96
N VAL A 81 70.03 12.97 95.43
CA VAL A 81 70.14 13.30 94.00
C VAL A 81 70.20 12.02 93.16
N GLU A 82 70.95 11.01 93.58
CA GLU A 82 71.02 9.72 92.89
C GLU A 82 69.67 8.99 92.88
N ALA A 83 68.94 9.02 94.00
CA ALA A 83 67.58 8.48 94.06
C ALA A 83 66.61 9.24 93.14
N TYR A 84 66.76 10.57 93.03
CA TYR A 84 65.97 11.40 92.12
C TYR A 84 66.31 11.12 90.65
N VAL A 85 67.59 11.06 90.28
CA VAL A 85 68.05 10.74 88.92
C VAL A 85 67.58 9.34 88.51
N ARG A 86 67.66 8.34 89.40
CA ARG A 86 67.10 7.00 89.15
C ARG A 86 65.60 7.04 88.90
N ARG A 87 64.84 7.85 89.65
CA ARG A 87 63.39 8.04 89.45
C ARG A 87 63.07 8.73 88.12
N VAL A 88 63.82 9.77 87.76
CA VAL A 88 63.65 10.50 86.49
C VAL A 88 64.01 9.62 85.29
N ASN A 89 65.15 8.91 85.34
CA ASN A 89 65.54 7.96 84.30
C ASN A 89 64.52 6.83 84.14
N ARG A 90 63.89 6.38 85.23
CA ARG A 90 62.78 5.43 85.18
C ARG A 90 61.56 5.99 84.45
N VAL A 91 61.13 7.20 84.77
CA VAL A 91 59.99 7.86 84.10
C VAL A 91 60.28 8.13 82.63
N ILE A 92 61.52 8.53 82.29
CA ILE A 92 61.96 8.70 80.90
C ILE A 92 61.89 7.36 80.15
N ALA A 93 62.35 6.27 80.75
CA ALA A 93 62.26 4.93 80.15
C ALA A 93 60.80 4.49 79.96
N GLU A 94 59.93 4.69 80.95
CA GLU A 94 58.49 4.38 80.85
C GLU A 94 57.80 5.21 79.74
N LEU A 95 58.17 6.49 79.59
CA LEU A 95 57.65 7.37 78.52
C LEU A 95 58.18 7.02 77.13
N GLU A 96 59.43 6.54 76.99
CA GLU A 96 59.92 6.06 75.70
C GLU A 96 59.36 4.68 75.31
N VAL A 97 59.17 3.80 76.30
CA VAL A 97 58.54 2.48 76.09
C VAL A 97 57.10 2.64 75.62
N THR A 98 56.34 3.62 76.14
CA THR A 98 54.97 3.89 75.68
C THR A 98 54.91 4.59 74.32
N ARG A 99 56.01 5.22 73.90
CA ARG A 99 56.08 5.99 72.67
C ARG A 99 56.57 5.24 71.44
N SER A 100 57.38 4.19 71.62
CA SER A 100 57.72 3.24 70.55
C SER A 100 56.46 2.61 69.91
N PRO A 101 55.46 2.13 70.70
CA PRO A 101 54.15 1.70 70.17
C PRO A 101 53.41 2.80 69.40
N GLN A 102 53.41 4.04 69.88
CA GLN A 102 52.72 5.16 69.22
C GLN A 102 53.36 5.52 67.87
N ALA A 103 54.70 5.47 67.79
CA ALA A 103 55.42 5.67 66.53
C ALA A 103 55.16 4.55 65.53
N ALA A 104 55.08 3.29 65.99
CA ALA A 104 54.70 2.15 65.16
C ALA A 104 53.25 2.26 64.63
N VAL A 105 52.32 2.71 65.48
CA VAL A 105 50.93 2.99 65.08
C VAL A 105 50.88 4.09 64.03
N LYS A 106 51.60 5.20 64.22
CA LYS A 106 51.67 6.30 63.24
C LYS A 106 52.17 5.80 61.88
N HIS A 107 53.27 5.04 61.86
CA HIS A 107 53.80 4.46 60.61
C HIS A 107 52.84 3.45 59.96
N ALA A 108 52.07 2.69 60.75
CA ALA A 108 51.05 1.79 60.22
C ALA A 108 49.90 2.56 59.58
N VAL A 109 49.43 3.64 60.21
CA VAL A 109 48.40 4.54 59.65
C VAL A 109 48.91 5.21 58.38
N GLU A 110 50.14 5.70 58.35
CA GLU A 110 50.75 6.31 57.16
C GLU A 110 50.81 5.29 56.00
N ARG A 111 51.25 4.06 56.27
CA ARG A 111 51.28 2.98 55.27
C ARG A 111 49.89 2.64 54.74
N VAL A 112 48.91 2.52 55.62
CA VAL A 112 47.51 2.27 55.22
C VAL A 112 46.94 3.44 54.42
N SER A 113 47.31 4.68 54.75
CA SER A 113 46.86 5.86 54.01
C SER A 113 47.42 5.92 52.59
N GLU A 114 48.71 5.58 52.41
CA GLU A 114 49.33 5.45 51.09
C GLU A 114 48.71 4.30 50.30
N GLN A 115 48.52 3.13 50.93
CA GLN A 115 47.81 2.00 50.30
C GLN A 115 46.38 2.35 49.91
N THR A 116 45.68 3.14 50.72
CA THR A 116 44.32 3.60 50.41
C THR A 116 44.34 4.54 49.22
N LYS A 117 45.32 5.46 49.17
CA LYS A 117 45.48 6.39 48.05
C LYS A 117 45.75 5.66 46.73
N THR A 118 46.64 4.66 46.73
CA THR A 118 46.90 3.86 45.52
C THR A 118 45.66 3.11 45.06
N ILE A 119 44.91 2.48 45.98
CA ILE A 119 43.65 1.80 45.65
C ILE A 119 42.63 2.78 45.04
N LEU A 120 42.52 4.00 45.58
CA LEU A 120 41.59 5.01 45.06
C LEU A 120 42.01 5.52 43.68
N GLU A 121 43.31 5.70 43.44
CA GLU A 121 43.84 6.10 42.12
C GLU A 121 43.61 4.99 41.09
N GLU A 122 43.89 3.73 41.44
CA GLU A 122 43.61 2.57 40.59
C GLU A 122 42.11 2.41 40.31
N ALA A 123 41.26 2.55 41.32
CA ALA A 123 39.81 2.48 41.17
C ALA A 123 39.28 3.60 40.25
N ARG A 124 39.79 4.83 40.38
CA ARG A 124 39.44 5.94 39.49
C ARG A 124 39.89 5.67 38.06
N GLY A 125 41.13 5.24 37.87
CA GLY A 125 41.64 4.89 36.53
C GLY A 125 40.87 3.72 35.90
N SER A 126 40.41 2.76 36.70
CA SER A 126 39.54 1.67 36.23
C SER A 126 38.15 2.18 35.86
N ALA A 127 37.53 3.03 36.68
CA ALA A 127 36.23 3.63 36.39
C ALA A 127 36.26 4.51 35.12
N GLU A 128 37.33 5.29 34.93
CA GLU A 128 37.55 6.08 33.71
C GLU A 128 37.67 5.20 32.47
N LYS A 129 38.39 4.07 32.57
CA LYS A 129 38.46 3.11 31.46
C LYS A 129 37.10 2.51 31.14
N ILE A 130 36.35 2.07 32.15
CA ILE A 130 35.01 1.48 31.96
C ILE A 130 34.07 2.50 31.31
N THR A 131 34.10 3.75 31.75
CA THR A 131 33.26 4.81 31.17
C THR A 131 33.68 5.16 29.75
N ALA A 132 34.98 5.23 29.46
CA ALA A 132 35.47 5.45 28.10
C ALA A 132 35.09 4.32 27.15
N THR A 133 35.21 3.05 27.57
CA THR A 133 34.81 1.90 26.74
C THR A 133 33.30 1.86 26.54
N ALA A 134 32.51 2.08 27.60
CA ALA A 134 31.06 2.10 27.50
C ALA A 134 30.55 3.22 26.57
N GLN A 135 31.18 4.40 26.62
CA GLN A 135 30.84 5.49 25.72
C GLN A 135 31.19 5.16 24.27
N ALA A 136 32.37 4.59 24.02
CA ALA A 136 32.79 4.19 22.67
C ALA A 136 31.87 3.11 22.08
N GLU A 137 31.50 2.10 22.86
CA GLU A 137 30.55 1.06 22.46
C GLU A 137 29.16 1.64 22.20
N ALA A 138 28.69 2.56 23.04
CA ALA A 138 27.41 3.24 22.84
C ALA A 138 27.40 4.05 21.54
N ASP A 139 28.47 4.82 21.28
CA ASP A 139 28.62 5.60 20.05
C ASP A 139 28.68 4.69 18.81
N GLU A 140 29.36 3.55 18.91
CA GLU A 140 29.38 2.54 17.84
C GLU A 140 27.99 1.96 17.58
N ILE A 141 27.26 1.55 18.62
CA ILE A 141 25.90 1.02 18.48
C ILE A 141 24.97 2.05 17.84
N VAL A 142 25.05 3.31 18.26
CA VAL A 142 24.25 4.40 17.69
C VAL A 142 24.63 4.64 16.23
N ALA A 143 25.93 4.63 15.89
CA ALA A 143 26.38 4.78 14.51
C ALA A 143 25.89 3.64 13.62
N GLN A 144 26.01 2.39 14.08
CA GLN A 144 25.50 1.22 13.37
C GLN A 144 23.97 1.25 13.21
N ALA A 145 23.23 1.66 14.24
CA ALA A 145 21.79 1.80 14.18
C ALA A 145 21.36 2.87 13.17
N LYS A 146 22.05 4.02 13.15
CA LYS A 146 21.81 5.09 12.16
C LYS A 146 22.11 4.63 10.74
N ALA A 147 23.21 3.92 10.52
CA ALA A 147 23.56 3.36 9.21
C ALA A 147 22.47 2.38 8.72
N LYS A 148 22.08 1.42 9.56
CA LYS A 148 20.99 0.48 9.24
C LYS A 148 19.67 1.19 8.98
N ALA A 149 19.33 2.22 9.75
CA ALA A 149 18.13 3.01 9.52
C ALA A 149 18.17 3.73 8.16
N ALA A 150 19.31 4.31 7.80
CA ALA A 150 19.51 4.94 6.49
C ALA A 150 19.36 3.92 5.35
N ASP A 151 19.99 2.74 5.48
CA ASP A 151 19.87 1.65 4.51
C ASP A 151 18.41 1.18 4.34
N LEU A 152 17.67 1.05 5.44
CA LEU A 152 16.25 0.69 5.41
C LEU A 152 15.40 1.75 4.70
N VAL A 153 15.66 3.04 4.94
CA VAL A 153 14.95 4.13 4.26
C VAL A 153 15.25 4.12 2.76
N VAL A 154 16.52 3.93 2.37
CA VAL A 154 16.91 3.85 0.96
C VAL A 154 16.27 2.63 0.28
N ALA A 155 16.32 1.46 0.92
CA ALA A 155 15.68 0.24 0.41
C ALA A 155 14.17 0.40 0.26
N ALA A 156 13.50 0.98 1.27
CA ALA A 156 12.07 1.24 1.23
C ALA A 156 11.70 2.25 0.14
N SER A 157 12.49 3.31 -0.05
CA SER A 157 12.26 4.30 -1.11
C SER A 157 12.42 3.69 -2.51
N THR A 158 13.49 2.93 -2.73
CA THR A 158 13.74 2.22 -4.00
C THR A 158 12.59 1.27 -4.33
N GLU A 159 12.13 0.51 -3.34
CA GLU A 159 11.01 -0.42 -3.51
C GLU A 159 9.69 0.31 -3.78
N ALA A 160 9.43 1.42 -3.08
CA ALA A 160 8.25 2.24 -3.34
C ALA A 160 8.25 2.82 -4.76
N ASP A 161 9.40 3.28 -5.25
CA ASP A 161 9.54 3.80 -6.60
C ASP A 161 9.37 2.69 -7.66
N ARG A 162 9.92 1.50 -7.41
CA ARG A 162 9.70 0.31 -8.26
C ARG A 162 8.21 -0.03 -8.36
N VAL A 163 7.52 -0.13 -7.22
CA VAL A 163 6.08 -0.46 -7.18
C VAL A 163 5.24 0.60 -7.88
N LYS A 164 5.57 1.89 -7.72
CA LYS A 164 4.90 2.97 -8.46
C LYS A 164 5.11 2.83 -9.97
N ALA A 165 6.34 2.60 -10.42
CA ALA A 165 6.64 2.43 -11.83
C ALA A 165 5.88 1.24 -12.44
N GLU A 166 5.83 0.10 -11.75
CA GLU A 166 5.07 -1.07 -12.18
C GLU A 166 3.56 -0.82 -12.22
N SER A 167 3.03 -0.11 -11.22
CA SER A 167 1.63 0.30 -11.17
C SER A 167 1.28 1.22 -12.34
N ASP A 168 2.10 2.23 -12.60
CA ASP A 168 1.89 3.17 -13.71
C ASP A 168 1.96 2.46 -15.07
N GLU A 169 2.90 1.52 -15.23
CA GLU A 169 3.00 0.68 -16.44
C GLU A 169 1.76 -0.21 -16.61
N LEU A 170 1.24 -0.81 -15.52
CA LEU A 170 0.03 -1.61 -15.57
C LEU A 170 -1.19 -0.77 -15.97
N VAL A 171 -1.36 0.42 -15.37
CA VAL A 171 -2.43 1.34 -15.72
C VAL A 171 -2.32 1.80 -17.18
N ALA A 172 -1.12 2.12 -17.65
CA ALA A 172 -0.88 2.49 -19.05
C ALA A 172 -1.23 1.34 -20.00
N ARG A 173 -0.79 0.11 -19.70
CA ARG A 173 -1.13 -1.08 -20.48
C ARG A 173 -2.64 -1.35 -20.51
N SER A 174 -3.31 -1.30 -19.36
CA SER A 174 -4.76 -1.51 -19.31
C SER A 174 -5.55 -0.44 -20.07
N LYS A 175 -5.11 0.83 -20.03
CA LYS A 175 -5.71 1.90 -20.83
C LYS A 175 -5.52 1.65 -22.32
N ALA A 176 -4.30 1.35 -22.76
CA ALA A 176 -4.01 1.05 -24.15
C ALA A 176 -4.82 -0.15 -24.67
N GLN A 177 -4.95 -1.21 -23.86
CA GLN A 177 -5.79 -2.37 -24.20
C GLN A 177 -7.28 -2.01 -24.28
N ALA A 178 -7.80 -1.21 -23.35
CA ALA A 178 -9.17 -0.75 -23.39
C ALA A 178 -9.46 0.10 -24.64
N ASP A 179 -8.56 1.03 -24.96
CA ASP A 179 -8.66 1.87 -26.15
C ASP A 179 -8.62 1.03 -27.44
N GLN A 180 -7.75 0.01 -27.47
CA GLN A 180 -7.69 -0.95 -28.58
C GLN A 180 -9.01 -1.71 -28.73
N ILE A 181 -9.56 -2.27 -27.66
CA ILE A 181 -10.83 -3.01 -27.69
C ILE A 181 -11.97 -2.09 -28.18
N ILE A 182 -12.02 -0.84 -27.72
CA ILE A 182 -13.03 0.12 -28.15
C ILE A 182 -12.85 0.46 -29.63
N ALA A 183 -11.62 0.66 -30.10
CA ALA A 183 -11.34 0.95 -31.50
C ALA A 183 -11.73 -0.23 -32.41
N GLU A 184 -11.37 -1.45 -32.03
CA GLU A 184 -11.75 -2.67 -32.75
C GLU A 184 -13.27 -2.87 -32.76
N ALA A 185 -13.93 -2.71 -31.61
CA ALA A 185 -15.39 -2.83 -31.53
C ALA A 185 -16.10 -1.81 -32.42
N LYS A 186 -15.61 -0.56 -32.45
CA LYS A 186 -16.14 0.49 -33.33
C LYS A 186 -15.92 0.17 -34.81
N ALA A 187 -14.72 -0.29 -35.18
CA ALA A 187 -14.41 -0.68 -36.55
C ALA A 187 -15.31 -1.83 -37.02
N ASN A 188 -15.50 -2.85 -36.17
CA ASN A 188 -16.35 -3.99 -36.47
C ASN A 188 -17.83 -3.59 -36.57
N ALA A 189 -18.32 -2.72 -35.68
CA ALA A 189 -19.69 -2.22 -35.74
C ALA A 189 -19.97 -1.41 -37.01
N GLU A 190 -19.02 -0.54 -37.40
CA GLU A 190 -19.11 0.24 -38.64
C GLU A 190 -19.07 -0.67 -39.88
N GLN A 191 -18.23 -1.70 -39.86
CA GLN A 191 -18.17 -2.68 -40.95
C GLN A 191 -19.49 -3.45 -41.08
N GLN A 192 -20.03 -3.99 -39.98
CA GLN A 192 -21.31 -4.69 -39.98
C GLN A 192 -22.46 -3.80 -40.45
N LYS A 193 -22.45 -2.52 -40.02
CA LYS A 193 -23.43 -1.54 -40.48
C LYS A 193 -23.35 -1.37 -42.00
N ARG A 194 -22.16 -1.15 -42.56
CA ARG A 194 -21.98 -1.00 -44.02
C ARG A 194 -22.43 -2.25 -44.78
N GLU A 195 -22.09 -3.43 -44.29
CA GLU A 195 -22.53 -4.69 -44.89
C GLU A 195 -24.06 -4.79 -44.89
N SER A 196 -24.70 -4.50 -43.75
CA SER A 196 -26.16 -4.50 -43.66
C SER A 196 -26.82 -3.47 -44.58
N GLU A 197 -26.26 -2.26 -44.69
CA GLU A 197 -26.78 -1.20 -45.57
C GLU A 197 -26.65 -1.59 -47.05
N GLN A 198 -25.56 -2.26 -47.42
CA GLN A 198 -25.37 -2.78 -48.78
C GLN A 198 -26.35 -3.91 -49.11
N GLU A 199 -26.60 -4.82 -48.17
CA GLU A 199 -27.60 -5.89 -48.33
C GLU A 199 -29.01 -5.32 -48.46
N LEU A 200 -29.38 -4.36 -47.61
CA LEU A 200 -30.67 -3.66 -47.69
C LEU A 200 -30.83 -2.93 -49.02
N ALA A 201 -29.80 -2.22 -49.49
CA ALA A 201 -29.82 -1.53 -50.78
C ALA A 201 -30.00 -2.51 -51.96
N LYS A 202 -29.32 -3.66 -51.92
CA LYS A 202 -29.49 -4.72 -52.93
C LYS A 202 -30.92 -5.27 -52.92
N LEU A 203 -31.45 -5.61 -51.74
CA LEU A 203 -32.79 -6.16 -51.61
C LEU A 203 -33.86 -5.15 -52.06
N GLN A 204 -33.67 -3.86 -51.76
CA GLN A 204 -34.53 -2.79 -52.24
C GLN A 204 -34.50 -2.67 -53.77
N ALA A 205 -33.30 -2.65 -54.36
CA ALA A 205 -33.14 -2.59 -55.82
C ALA A 205 -33.80 -3.81 -56.52
N GLU A 206 -33.66 -5.01 -55.96
CA GLU A 206 -34.32 -6.21 -56.46
C GLU A 206 -35.86 -6.13 -56.34
N ALA A 207 -36.38 -5.64 -55.21
CA ALA A 207 -37.80 -5.47 -54.99
C ALA A 207 -38.39 -4.42 -55.96
N GLU A 208 -37.71 -3.28 -56.14
CA GLU A 208 -38.11 -2.28 -57.13
C GLU A 208 -38.10 -2.82 -58.56
N ALA A 209 -37.08 -3.61 -58.92
CA ALA A 209 -37.02 -4.23 -60.24
C ALA A 209 -38.20 -5.18 -60.48
N ARG A 210 -38.55 -6.03 -59.49
CA ARG A 210 -39.73 -6.90 -59.56
C ARG A 210 -41.04 -6.12 -59.64
N MET A 211 -41.16 -5.01 -58.91
CA MET A 211 -42.35 -4.16 -59.01
C MET A 211 -42.51 -3.55 -60.40
N ARG A 212 -41.41 -3.05 -60.99
CA ARG A 212 -41.43 -2.52 -62.37
C ARG A 212 -41.79 -3.61 -63.39
N GLU A 213 -41.30 -4.83 -63.20
CA GLU A 213 -41.68 -5.99 -64.02
C GLU A 213 -43.18 -6.30 -63.90
N LEU A 214 -43.71 -6.41 -62.68
CA LEU A 214 -45.14 -6.64 -62.45
C LEU A 214 -46.03 -5.51 -63.01
N GLU A 215 -45.59 -4.25 -62.90
CA GLU A 215 -46.28 -3.10 -63.48
C GLU A 215 -46.32 -3.18 -65.01
N ALA A 216 -45.20 -3.56 -65.65
CA ALA A 216 -45.13 -3.75 -67.10
C ALA A 216 -46.00 -4.93 -67.57
N ASP A 217 -45.98 -6.06 -66.87
CA ASP A 217 -46.83 -7.21 -67.14
C ASP A 217 -48.32 -6.85 -66.99
N THR A 218 -48.65 -6.09 -65.95
CA THR A 218 -50.02 -5.62 -65.72
C THR A 218 -50.48 -4.70 -66.86
N ALA A 219 -49.63 -3.75 -67.29
CA ALA A 219 -49.91 -2.90 -68.44
C ALA A 219 -50.13 -3.71 -69.72
N SER A 220 -49.28 -4.70 -69.99
CA SER A 220 -49.41 -5.61 -71.14
C SER A 220 -50.73 -6.40 -71.13
N VAL A 221 -51.17 -6.88 -69.97
CA VAL A 221 -52.48 -7.55 -69.82
C VAL A 221 -53.63 -6.59 -70.09
N TRP A 222 -53.56 -5.34 -69.63
CA TRP A 222 -54.58 -4.33 -69.90
C TRP A 222 -54.65 -3.95 -71.37
N ASP A 223 -53.52 -3.78 -72.04
CA ASP A 223 -53.44 -3.49 -73.47
C ASP A 223 -54.06 -4.65 -74.27
N ARG A 224 -53.71 -5.90 -73.94
CA ARG A 224 -54.27 -7.08 -74.59
C ARG A 224 -55.77 -7.22 -74.35
N ARG A 225 -56.26 -6.88 -73.15
CA ARG A 225 -57.70 -6.83 -72.85
C ARG A 225 -58.39 -5.77 -73.71
N HIS A 226 -57.79 -4.59 -73.88
CA HIS A 226 -58.37 -3.51 -74.68
C HIS A 226 -58.46 -3.90 -76.16
N GLU A 227 -57.42 -4.55 -76.69
CA GLU A 227 -57.40 -5.10 -78.05
C GLU A 227 -58.49 -6.18 -78.23
N LEU A 228 -58.58 -7.14 -77.32
CA LEU A 228 -59.59 -8.20 -77.37
C LEU A 228 -61.02 -7.65 -77.30
N LEU A 229 -61.28 -6.66 -76.44
CA LEU A 229 -62.59 -6.00 -76.38
C LEU A 229 -62.88 -5.26 -77.68
N GLY A 230 -61.89 -4.58 -78.26
CA GLY A 230 -62.03 -3.93 -79.57
C GLY A 230 -62.22 -4.92 -80.73
N ASP A 231 -61.65 -6.13 -80.65
CA ASP A 231 -61.93 -7.22 -81.58
C ASP A 231 -63.37 -7.72 -81.43
N ILE A 232 -63.85 -7.92 -80.19
CA ILE A 232 -65.23 -8.35 -79.90
C ILE A 232 -66.23 -7.32 -80.42
N ASP A 233 -66.01 -6.02 -80.19
CA ASP A 233 -66.87 -4.96 -80.69
C ASP A 233 -66.92 -4.95 -82.23
N ARG A 234 -65.77 -5.10 -82.90
CA ARG A 234 -65.71 -5.24 -84.36
C ARG A 234 -66.46 -6.48 -84.87
N MET A 235 -66.32 -7.63 -84.19
CA MET A 235 -67.08 -8.84 -84.54
C MET A 235 -68.59 -8.63 -84.34
N ALA A 236 -68.99 -7.94 -83.28
CA ALA A 236 -70.39 -7.61 -83.02
C ALA A 236 -70.97 -6.68 -84.11
N ASP A 237 -70.24 -5.66 -84.53
CA ASP A 237 -70.63 -4.77 -85.64
C ASP A 237 -70.75 -5.53 -86.96
N GLN A 238 -69.81 -6.44 -87.27
CA GLN A 238 -69.87 -7.29 -88.46
C GLN A 238 -71.08 -8.23 -88.44
N LEU A 239 -71.37 -8.85 -87.29
CA LEU A 239 -72.57 -9.69 -87.12
C LEU A 239 -73.85 -8.86 -87.26
N HIS A 240 -73.88 -7.64 -86.71
CA HIS A 240 -75.01 -6.73 -86.83
C HIS A 240 -75.24 -6.29 -88.27
N GLU A 241 -74.18 -5.98 -89.01
CA GLU A 241 -74.24 -5.61 -90.42
C GLU A 241 -74.66 -6.79 -91.30
N ALA A 242 -74.07 -7.98 -91.08
CA ALA A 242 -74.50 -9.20 -91.76
C ALA A 242 -75.98 -9.52 -91.51
N ALA A 243 -76.46 -9.30 -90.29
CA ALA A 243 -77.88 -9.43 -89.95
C ALA A 243 -78.74 -8.43 -90.73
N ARG A 244 -78.38 -7.13 -90.79
CA ARG A 244 -79.09 -6.12 -91.60
C ARG A 244 -79.12 -6.48 -93.08
N GLN A 245 -78.00 -6.93 -93.63
CA GLN A 245 -77.92 -7.38 -95.02
C GLN A 245 -78.79 -8.61 -95.28
N ALA A 246 -78.86 -9.55 -94.33
CA ALA A 246 -79.79 -10.67 -94.42
C ALA A 246 -81.25 -10.20 -94.38
N THR A 247 -81.63 -9.30 -93.46
CA THR A 247 -82.97 -8.70 -93.42
C THR A 247 -83.31 -7.96 -94.71
N GLY A 248 -82.37 -7.21 -95.30
CA GLY A 248 -82.54 -6.56 -96.59
C GLY A 248 -82.74 -7.57 -97.74
N ARG A 249 -82.01 -8.70 -97.72
CA ARG A 249 -82.24 -9.80 -98.68
C ARG A 249 -83.61 -10.45 -98.50
N PHE A 250 -84.07 -10.68 -97.27
CA PHE A 250 -85.42 -11.20 -97.01
C PHE A 250 -86.51 -10.21 -97.46
N ALA A 251 -86.32 -8.90 -97.24
CA ALA A 251 -87.24 -7.88 -97.72
C ALA A 251 -87.26 -7.81 -99.26
N ARG A 252 -86.11 -7.96 -99.93
CA ARG A 252 -86.01 -7.99 -101.39
C ARG A 252 -86.58 -9.26 -102.01
N ALA A 253 -86.37 -10.41 -101.39
CA ALA A 253 -87.00 -11.68 -101.78
C ALA A 253 -88.54 -11.64 -101.60
N GLY A 254 -89.03 -10.92 -100.59
CA GLY A 254 -90.46 -10.64 -100.43
C GLY A 254 -91.03 -9.76 -101.55
N SER A 255 -90.29 -8.72 -101.98
CA SER A 255 -90.72 -7.87 -103.10
C SER A 255 -90.64 -8.56 -104.47
N GLU A 256 -89.71 -9.50 -104.68
CA GLU A 256 -89.62 -10.30 -105.92
C GLU A 256 -90.71 -11.40 -105.98
N GLN A 257 -91.22 -11.86 -104.83
CA GLN A 257 -92.38 -12.76 -104.77
C GLN A 257 -93.72 -12.04 -105.00
N GLU A 258 -93.84 -10.75 -104.66
CA GLU A 258 -95.05 -9.95 -104.96
C GLU A 258 -95.16 -9.54 -106.45
N GLU A 259 -94.04 -9.44 -107.19
CA GLU A 259 -94.06 -9.12 -108.63
C GLU A 259 -94.28 -10.34 -109.55
N GLN A 260 -94.16 -11.58 -109.03
CA GLN A 260 -94.45 -12.85 -109.75
C GLN A 260 -95.76 -13.55 -109.31
N THR A 261 -96.46 -13.08 -108.27
CA THR A 261 -97.71 -13.70 -107.78
C THR A 261 -98.98 -12.91 -108.14
N GLY A 262 -98.88 -11.96 -109.08
CA GLY A 262 -100.01 -11.22 -109.65
C GLY A 262 -100.64 -11.82 -110.92
N ALA A 263 -100.17 -12.98 -111.39
CA ALA A 263 -100.75 -13.69 -112.53
C ALA A 263 -100.89 -15.19 -112.21
N GLU A 264 -102.08 -15.73 -112.49
CA GLU A 264 -102.53 -17.13 -112.34
C GLU A 264 -103.09 -17.57 -110.97
N GLU A 265 -104.29 -17.06 -110.75
CA GLU A 265 -105.53 -17.79 -110.47
C GLU A 265 -105.53 -19.35 -110.57
N THR A 266 -106.27 -19.94 -109.61
CA THR A 266 -106.93 -21.26 -109.60
C THR A 266 -106.14 -22.53 -109.20
N ALA A 267 -106.45 -23.07 -108.01
CA ALA A 267 -107.37 -24.22 -107.84
C ALA A 267 -107.02 -25.16 -106.65
N VAL A 268 -107.92 -25.19 -105.66
CA VAL A 268 -108.54 -26.39 -105.02
C VAL A 268 -107.70 -27.30 -104.08
N LEU A 269 -107.96 -27.11 -102.76
CA LEU A 269 -108.32 -28.03 -101.64
C LEU A 269 -108.41 -29.58 -101.86
N PRO A 270 -108.60 -30.44 -100.83
CA PRO A 270 -108.19 -30.46 -99.39
C PRO A 270 -107.81 -31.89 -98.86
N GLY A 271 -107.44 -32.01 -97.56
CA GLY A 271 -107.56 -33.27 -96.77
C GLY A 271 -106.50 -33.40 -95.66
N LYS A 272 -106.83 -33.21 -94.37
CA LYS A 272 -107.19 -34.25 -93.36
C LYS A 272 -106.11 -35.35 -93.27
N THR A 273 -105.39 -35.55 -92.16
CA THR A 273 -105.71 -36.09 -90.82
C THR A 273 -104.37 -36.70 -90.35
N ALA A 274 -104.01 -37.05 -89.12
CA ALA A 274 -104.50 -36.99 -87.74
C ALA A 274 -103.43 -37.73 -86.90
N THR A 275 -103.48 -37.57 -85.57
CA THR A 275 -103.04 -38.54 -84.52
C THR A 275 -101.55 -38.93 -84.49
N ASP A 276 -100.86 -39.05 -83.37
CA ASP A 276 -101.17 -39.18 -81.93
C ASP A 276 -99.89 -38.77 -81.18
#